data_AF-A0A819DM24-F1
#
_entry.id   AF-A0A819DM24-F1
#
_cell.length_a   1.000
_cell.length_b   1.000
_cell.length_c   1.000
_cell.angle_alpha   90.00
_cell.angle_beta   90.00
_cell.angle_gamma   90.00
#
_symmetry.space_group_name_H-M   'P 1'
#
loop_
_entity.id
_entity.type
_entity.pdbx_description
1 polymer ?
#
loop_
_entity_poly.entity_id
_entity_poly.type
_entity_poly.pdbx_seq_one_letter_code
_entity_poly.pdbx_strand_id
1 'polypeptide(L)'
;MLIGNEQVSIEVLIELLETKSKFVHGLVKTDIEPKDRQNFTSCLKLSSDDVLSALEDINNSRATRVYLQLLRSVVIAYIEHDTSIVDRIYHGWFAVFLCRIWQIWLQLIDEKYVVGYSVDNKKDLFITSPAHFSIELNAHSLLAAFLLVSQQKLPDSALSISNYSSQPCEATFRLTRSISGVFSSVVNFTTDQFLKRAGKLSVLTDIENKSESGLLECPLQFPKHHKRRRKASAKKNSASSKAVNLPSYDTIENTIHKAFNDAYDTLSELEMNIALQEKKKATISQVSSFARSQFEKKSKIVSYDEYETYSSDDEPNDDPDVDANLLLKDEEENSSEDEDNLSSISASGRSQFHGMRVTDTVSPSLSSSYFCVEIDGKKKYMHKQTACWLLTDDKAVLSSDRLKRVQQSNR
;
A
#
# COMPACT_ATOMS: atom_id res chain seq x y z
N MET A 1 18.83 1.94 -6.61
CA MET A 1 19.01 2.43 -5.23
C MET A 1 20.42 2.07 -4.76
N LEU A 2 21.11 2.99 -4.09
CA LEU A 2 22.51 2.84 -3.65
C LEU A 2 22.58 3.05 -2.13
N ILE A 3 23.09 2.06 -1.38
CA ILE A 3 23.29 2.16 0.07
C ILE A 3 24.77 1.93 0.37
N GLY A 4 25.48 3.00 0.74
CA GLY A 4 26.93 2.93 0.94
C GLY A 4 27.66 2.57 -0.35
N ASN A 5 28.62 1.65 -0.26
CA ASN A 5 29.42 1.20 -1.41
C ASN A 5 28.75 0.10 -2.26
N GLU A 6 27.52 -0.32 -1.94
CA GLU A 6 26.81 -1.41 -2.63
C GLU A 6 25.43 -0.98 -3.18
N GLN A 7 24.98 -1.68 -4.22
CA GLN A 7 23.67 -1.45 -4.86
C GLN A 7 22.62 -2.44 -4.34
N VAL A 8 21.40 -1.94 -4.12
CA VAL A 8 20.25 -2.83 -3.90
C VAL A 8 19.84 -3.46 -5.23
N SER A 9 19.86 -4.78 -5.30
CA SER A 9 19.80 -5.55 -6.54
C SER A 9 18.92 -6.80 -6.41
N ILE A 10 18.14 -7.08 -7.46
CA ILE A 10 17.32 -8.29 -7.55
C ILE A 10 18.17 -9.52 -7.90
N GLU A 11 19.30 -9.30 -8.57
CA GLU A 11 20.26 -10.33 -8.96
C GLU A 11 20.78 -11.09 -7.73
N VAL A 12 20.99 -10.40 -6.60
CA VAL A 12 21.33 -11.02 -5.30
C VAL A 12 20.26 -12.03 -4.84
N LEU A 13 18.98 -11.72 -5.06
CA LEU A 13 17.88 -12.63 -4.71
C LEU A 13 17.74 -13.79 -5.70
N ILE A 14 18.09 -13.57 -6.97
CA ILE A 14 18.17 -14.64 -7.98
C ILE A 14 19.30 -15.61 -7.61
N GLU A 15 20.49 -15.09 -7.27
CA GLU A 15 21.62 -15.89 -6.80
C GLU A 15 21.24 -16.70 -5.56
N LEU A 16 20.51 -16.11 -4.60
CA LEU A 16 20.00 -16.83 -3.43
C LEU A 16 19.15 -18.04 -3.82
N LEU A 17 18.23 -17.88 -4.78
CA LEU A 17 17.34 -18.94 -5.26
C LEU A 17 18.09 -20.05 -6.00
N GLU A 18 19.21 -19.73 -6.64
CA GLU A 18 20.01 -20.68 -7.42
C GLU A 18 21.04 -21.42 -6.57
N THR A 19 21.58 -20.76 -5.55
CA THR A 19 22.68 -21.28 -4.73
C THR A 19 22.21 -21.95 -3.44
N LYS A 20 21.11 -21.50 -2.84
CA LYS A 20 20.61 -22.02 -1.56
C LYS A 20 19.32 -22.82 -1.73
N SER A 21 19.14 -23.79 -0.84
CA SER A 21 17.94 -24.62 -0.82
C SER A 21 16.73 -23.82 -0.34
N LYS A 22 15.57 -24.03 -0.99
CA LYS A 22 14.27 -23.46 -0.59
C LYS A 22 13.91 -23.73 0.87
N PHE A 23 14.39 -24.82 1.46
CA PHE A 23 14.14 -25.13 2.88
C PHE A 23 14.83 -24.16 3.85
N VAL A 24 15.82 -23.40 3.37
CA VAL A 24 16.54 -22.40 4.16
C VAL A 24 15.81 -21.05 4.10
N HIS A 25 15.49 -20.56 2.90
CA HIS A 25 15.00 -19.19 2.71
C HIS A 25 13.49 -19.11 2.40
N GLY A 26 12.81 -20.22 2.09
CA GLY A 26 11.36 -20.29 1.85
C GLY A 26 10.83 -19.67 0.54
N LEU A 27 11.64 -18.85 -0.14
CA LEU A 27 11.29 -18.18 -1.40
C LEU A 27 11.07 -19.13 -2.60
N VAL A 28 10.25 -18.69 -3.54
CA VAL A 28 10.11 -19.25 -4.89
C VAL A 28 10.28 -18.17 -5.96
N LYS A 29 10.51 -18.55 -7.22
CA LYS A 29 10.71 -17.60 -8.34
C LYS A 29 9.60 -16.56 -8.46
N THR A 30 8.34 -16.94 -8.22
CA THR A 30 7.22 -16.00 -8.28
C THR A 30 7.24 -14.96 -7.16
N ASP A 31 7.99 -15.16 -6.08
CA ASP A 31 8.11 -14.19 -4.99
C ASP A 31 8.99 -12.99 -5.36
N ILE A 32 9.86 -13.12 -6.38
CA ILE A 32 10.70 -12.02 -6.89
C ILE A 32 10.20 -11.44 -8.22
N GLU A 33 9.07 -11.92 -8.74
CA GLU A 33 8.54 -11.48 -10.04
C GLU A 33 7.97 -10.05 -9.95
N PRO A 34 8.53 -9.07 -10.69
CA PRO A 34 8.14 -7.66 -10.57
C PRO A 34 6.75 -7.34 -11.15
N LYS A 35 6.14 -8.27 -11.92
CA LYS A 35 4.83 -8.08 -12.55
C LYS A 35 3.68 -8.04 -11.55
N ASP A 36 3.79 -8.76 -10.43
CA ASP A 36 2.74 -8.80 -9.40
C ASP A 36 3.03 -7.82 -8.25
N ARG A 37 2.94 -6.51 -8.58
CA ARG A 37 3.22 -5.41 -7.65
C ARG A 37 2.27 -5.33 -6.45
N GLN A 38 1.15 -6.06 -6.48
CA GLN A 38 0.14 -6.06 -5.40
C GLN A 38 0.30 -7.26 -4.45
N ASN A 39 1.24 -8.17 -4.72
CA ASN A 39 1.47 -9.34 -3.88
C ASN A 39 2.26 -9.00 -2.62
N PHE A 40 1.53 -8.51 -1.62
CA PHE A 40 2.07 -8.22 -0.29
C PHE A 40 2.67 -9.46 0.39
N THR A 41 2.18 -10.67 0.08
CA THR A 41 2.70 -11.91 0.69
C THR A 41 4.15 -12.16 0.28
N SER A 42 4.50 -11.88 -0.96
CA SER A 42 5.88 -12.01 -1.43
C SER A 42 6.80 -10.99 -0.75
N CYS A 43 6.34 -9.75 -0.55
CA CYS A 43 7.07 -8.75 0.25
C CYS A 43 7.35 -9.22 1.69
N LEU A 44 6.37 -9.82 2.36
CA LEU A 44 6.56 -10.40 3.71
C LEU A 44 7.58 -11.53 3.73
N LYS A 45 7.58 -12.39 2.71
CA LYS A 45 8.57 -13.48 2.62
C LYS A 45 9.97 -12.95 2.30
N LEU A 46 10.09 -11.99 1.40
CA LEU A 46 11.39 -11.42 1.00
C LEU A 46 12.10 -10.76 2.18
N SER A 47 11.34 -10.15 3.08
CA SER A 47 11.86 -9.48 4.27
C SER A 47 11.94 -10.40 5.50
N SER A 48 11.73 -11.72 5.36
CA SER A 48 11.77 -12.63 6.50
C SER A 48 13.17 -12.80 7.08
N ASP A 49 13.24 -13.15 8.36
CA ASP A 49 14.51 -13.35 9.06
C ASP A 49 15.31 -14.50 8.41
N ASP A 50 14.63 -15.56 7.94
CA ASP A 50 15.24 -16.66 7.19
C ASP A 50 15.96 -16.18 5.90
N VAL A 51 15.34 -15.26 5.15
CA VAL A 51 15.95 -14.67 3.95
C VAL A 51 17.12 -13.77 4.33
N LEU A 52 16.94 -12.91 5.33
CA LEU A 52 17.99 -11.99 5.80
C LEU A 52 19.24 -12.74 6.27
N SER A 53 19.07 -13.84 7.00
CA SER A 53 20.17 -14.72 7.40
C SER A 53 20.76 -15.47 6.20
N ALA A 54 19.93 -15.95 5.27
CA ALA A 54 20.43 -16.63 4.08
C ALA A 54 21.23 -15.71 3.15
N LEU A 55 21.00 -14.40 3.17
CA LEU A 55 21.77 -13.43 2.38
C LEU A 55 23.18 -13.17 2.92
N GLU A 56 23.49 -13.50 4.18
CA GLU A 56 24.81 -13.24 4.79
C GLU A 56 25.97 -13.91 4.05
N ASP A 57 25.73 -15.09 3.47
CA ASP A 57 26.76 -15.85 2.73
C ASP A 57 26.85 -15.47 1.23
N ILE A 58 26.06 -14.50 0.77
CA ILE A 58 26.05 -14.07 -0.63
C ILE A 58 26.92 -12.82 -0.78
N ASN A 59 27.76 -12.81 -1.81
CA ASN A 59 28.65 -11.68 -2.09
C ASN A 59 27.85 -10.45 -2.53
N ASN A 60 28.27 -9.26 -2.11
CA ASN A 60 27.62 -7.98 -2.46
C ASN A 60 26.11 -7.92 -2.14
N SER A 61 25.68 -8.65 -1.11
CA SER A 61 24.28 -8.72 -0.70
C SER A 61 23.90 -7.70 0.37
N ARG A 62 24.88 -6.96 0.94
CA ARG A 62 24.71 -6.21 2.18
C ARG A 62 23.74 -5.06 2.00
N ALA A 63 23.85 -4.29 0.91
CA ALA A 63 22.88 -3.24 0.62
C ALA A 63 21.45 -3.79 0.47
N THR A 64 21.28 -4.91 -0.25
CA THR A 64 19.98 -5.58 -0.39
C THR A 64 19.45 -6.07 0.96
N ARG A 65 20.30 -6.64 1.81
CA ARG A 65 19.94 -7.11 3.17
C ARG A 65 19.49 -5.94 4.06
N VAL A 66 20.22 -4.83 4.07
CA VAL A 66 19.82 -3.61 4.81
C VAL A 66 18.50 -3.07 4.31
N TYR A 67 18.27 -3.07 2.99
CA TYR A 67 17.00 -2.64 2.41
C TYR A 67 15.83 -3.55 2.83
N LEU A 68 16.03 -4.87 2.82
CA LEU A 68 15.02 -5.82 3.28
C LEU A 68 14.79 -5.73 4.80
N GLN A 69 15.81 -5.41 5.58
CA GLN A 69 15.71 -5.18 7.03
C GLN A 69 14.93 -3.90 7.35
N LEU A 70 15.07 -2.85 6.54
CA LEU A 70 14.22 -1.66 6.59
C LEU A 70 12.75 -2.05 6.38
N LEU A 71 12.44 -2.84 5.34
CA LEU A 71 11.07 -3.33 5.10
C LEU A 71 10.55 -4.18 6.25
N ARG A 72 11.36 -5.12 6.76
CA ARG A 72 11.02 -5.98 7.89
C ARG A 72 10.65 -5.16 9.12
N SER A 73 11.43 -4.11 9.42
CA SER A 73 11.18 -3.22 10.56
C SER A 73 9.86 -2.46 10.40
N VAL A 74 9.54 -1.97 9.19
CA VAL A 74 8.23 -1.34 8.93
C VAL A 74 7.08 -2.33 9.14
N VAL A 75 7.23 -3.59 8.71
CA VAL A 75 6.21 -4.64 8.90
C VAL A 75 6.01 -4.96 10.38
N ILE A 76 7.10 -5.15 11.14
CA ILE A 76 7.01 -5.43 12.59
C ILE A 76 6.36 -4.27 13.34
N ALA A 77 6.74 -3.03 13.01
CA ALA A 77 6.21 -1.85 13.68
C ALA A 77 4.70 -1.66 13.48
N TYR A 78 4.19 -1.86 12.26
CA TYR A 78 2.85 -1.38 11.89
C TYR A 78 1.87 -2.46 11.43
N ILE A 79 2.33 -3.67 11.08
CA ILE A 79 1.49 -4.70 10.47
C ILE A 79 1.32 -5.93 11.37
N GLU A 80 2.39 -6.39 12.01
CA GLU A 80 2.30 -7.57 12.89
C GLU A 80 1.36 -7.32 14.08
N HIS A 81 0.59 -8.34 14.46
CA HIS A 81 -0.44 -8.21 15.51
C HIS A 81 0.11 -8.40 16.93
N ASP A 82 1.13 -9.24 17.09
CA ASP A 82 1.61 -9.71 18.40
C ASP A 82 2.86 -8.95 18.89
N THR A 83 3.16 -7.80 18.30
CA THR A 83 4.33 -6.97 18.63
C THR A 83 4.04 -6.00 19.77
N SER A 84 4.93 -5.97 20.77
CA SER A 84 4.83 -5.07 21.93
C SER A 84 4.98 -3.60 21.51
N ILE A 85 4.45 -2.66 22.30
CA ILE A 85 4.57 -1.22 21.98
C ILE A 85 6.03 -0.75 21.94
N VAL A 86 6.89 -1.30 22.81
CA VAL A 86 8.32 -0.98 22.86
C VAL A 86 9.01 -1.42 21.57
N ASP A 87 8.75 -2.66 21.13
CA ASP A 87 9.33 -3.18 19.88
C ASP A 87 8.81 -2.41 18.65
N ARG A 88 7.54 -2.01 18.65
CA ARG A 88 6.99 -1.17 17.57
C ARG A 88 7.69 0.18 17.48
N ILE A 89 7.91 0.83 18.63
CA ILE A 89 8.64 2.09 18.69
C ILE A 89 10.09 1.88 18.24
N TYR A 90 10.75 0.82 18.70
CA TYR A 90 12.11 0.48 18.26
C TYR A 90 12.19 0.34 16.74
N HIS A 91 11.39 -0.54 16.15
CA HIS A 91 11.45 -0.81 14.70
C HIS A 91 11.00 0.39 13.85
N GLY A 92 10.01 1.15 14.31
CA GLY A 92 9.58 2.38 13.63
C GLY A 92 10.69 3.43 13.59
N TRP A 93 11.36 3.66 14.73
CA TRP A 93 12.48 4.61 14.79
C TRP A 93 13.76 4.10 14.15
N PHE A 94 14.03 2.80 14.19
CA PHE A 94 15.13 2.17 13.47
C PHE A 94 15.00 2.43 11.96
N ALA A 95 13.81 2.23 11.40
CA ALA A 95 13.51 2.54 10.00
C ALA A 95 13.71 4.04 9.66
N VAL A 96 13.28 4.94 10.55
CA VAL A 96 13.52 6.39 10.41
C VAL A 96 15.01 6.71 10.38
N PHE A 97 15.79 6.18 11.33
CA PHE A 97 17.22 6.48 11.41
C PHE A 97 18.00 5.90 10.23
N LEU A 98 17.68 4.68 9.79
CA LEU A 98 18.24 4.13 8.55
C LEU A 98 18.01 5.09 7.37
N CYS A 99 16.77 5.54 7.18
CA CYS A 99 16.43 6.45 6.08
C CYS A 99 17.13 7.81 6.20
N ARG A 100 17.18 8.41 7.39
CA ARG A 100 17.83 9.70 7.64
C ARG A 100 19.33 9.63 7.37
N ILE A 101 20.00 8.62 7.92
CA ILE A 101 21.44 8.43 7.75
C ILE A 101 21.75 8.18 6.26
N TRP A 102 20.98 7.32 5.60
CA TRP A 102 21.10 7.06 4.17
C TRP A 102 20.93 8.31 3.31
N GLN A 103 19.89 9.09 3.55
CA GLN A 103 19.66 10.34 2.83
C GLN A 103 20.78 11.37 3.08
N ILE A 104 21.27 11.49 4.32
CA ILE A 104 22.39 12.39 4.63
C ILE A 104 23.64 11.96 3.85
N TRP A 105 23.96 10.68 3.89
CA TRP A 105 25.13 10.14 3.22
C TRP A 105 25.09 10.42 1.70
N LEU A 106 23.97 10.17 1.02
CA LEU A 106 23.79 10.48 -0.41
C LEU A 106 24.03 11.97 -0.75
N GLN A 107 23.73 12.87 0.19
CA GLN A 107 23.99 14.30 0.03
C GLN A 107 25.45 14.69 0.28
N LEU A 108 26.18 13.89 1.05
CA LEU A 108 27.58 14.15 1.40
C LEU A 108 28.58 13.57 0.40
N ILE A 109 28.23 12.49 -0.30
CA ILE A 109 29.15 11.85 -1.23
C ILE A 109 29.44 12.69 -2.48
N ASP A 110 30.72 12.74 -2.85
CA ASP A 110 31.20 13.31 -4.10
C ASP A 110 30.71 12.47 -5.30
N GLU A 111 30.42 13.13 -6.43
CA GLU A 111 29.94 12.48 -7.66
C GLU A 111 30.90 11.39 -8.18
N LYS A 112 32.19 11.49 -7.86
CA LYS A 112 33.23 10.50 -8.18
C LYS A 112 33.07 9.15 -7.47
N TYR A 113 32.25 9.05 -6.41
CA TYR A 113 31.91 7.78 -5.77
C TYR A 113 30.66 7.13 -6.37
N VAL A 114 29.97 7.85 -7.28
CA VAL A 114 28.78 7.38 -7.99
C VAL A 114 29.14 6.99 -9.44
N VAL A 115 30.40 6.60 -9.68
CA VAL A 115 30.92 6.24 -11.02
C VAL A 115 30.09 5.11 -11.60
N GLY A 116 29.36 5.43 -12.68
CA GLY A 116 28.48 4.49 -13.39
C GLY A 116 26.99 4.89 -13.40
N TYR A 117 26.58 5.86 -12.59
CA TYR A 117 25.22 6.42 -12.63
C TYR A 117 25.24 7.80 -13.26
N SER A 118 24.27 8.10 -14.13
CA SER A 118 24.01 9.48 -14.54
C SER A 118 23.76 10.31 -13.26
N VAL A 119 24.57 11.34 -13.09
CA VAL A 119 24.50 12.31 -11.97
C VAL A 119 23.18 13.10 -12.00
N ASP A 120 22.39 12.99 -13.07
CA ASP A 120 21.26 13.87 -13.34
C ASP A 120 20.14 13.75 -12.29
N ASN A 121 20.05 12.68 -11.50
CA ASN A 121 19.16 12.65 -10.33
C ASN A 121 19.64 11.72 -9.20
N LYS A 122 20.41 12.25 -8.23
CA LYS A 122 20.62 11.62 -6.91
C LYS A 122 19.32 11.17 -6.21
N LYS A 123 18.17 11.69 -6.66
CA LYS A 123 16.82 11.29 -6.21
C LYS A 123 16.51 9.82 -6.49
N ASP A 124 17.03 9.23 -7.56
CA ASP A 124 16.73 7.84 -7.98
C ASP A 124 17.57 6.80 -7.23
N LEU A 125 18.56 7.28 -6.46
CA LEU A 125 19.42 6.44 -5.63
C LEU A 125 18.78 6.11 -4.28
N PHE A 126 17.73 6.83 -3.88
CA PHE A 126 17.02 6.69 -2.61
C PHE A 126 15.61 6.11 -2.82
N ILE A 127 14.96 5.70 -1.73
CA ILE A 127 13.53 5.39 -1.77
C ILE A 127 12.72 6.63 -2.19
N THR A 128 11.52 6.40 -2.72
CA THR A 128 10.65 7.50 -3.16
C THR A 128 10.32 8.44 -1.99
N SER A 129 10.15 9.73 -2.30
CA SER A 129 9.83 10.72 -1.27
C SER A 129 8.56 10.37 -0.48
N PRO A 130 7.45 9.92 -1.10
CA PRO A 130 6.27 9.49 -0.36
C PRO A 130 6.56 8.36 0.63
N ALA A 131 7.30 7.33 0.23
CA ALA A 131 7.63 6.22 1.12
C ALA A 131 8.46 6.68 2.32
N HIS A 132 9.47 7.52 2.09
CA HIS A 132 10.28 8.10 3.15
C HIS A 132 9.45 8.95 4.13
N PHE A 133 8.59 9.82 3.61
CA PHE A 133 7.71 10.65 4.44
C PHE A 133 6.70 9.82 5.23
N SER A 134 6.17 8.74 4.65
CA SER A 134 5.28 7.83 5.38
C SER A 134 5.98 7.13 6.54
N ILE A 135 7.25 6.71 6.38
CA ILE A 135 8.04 6.12 7.47
C ILE A 135 8.19 7.12 8.63
N GLU A 136 8.60 8.35 8.32
CA GLU A 136 8.73 9.45 9.29
C GLU A 136 7.41 9.74 10.01
N LEU A 137 6.34 9.95 9.24
CA LEU A 137 5.02 10.30 9.78
C LEU A 137 4.49 9.18 10.68
N ASN A 138 4.59 7.92 10.25
CA ASN A 138 4.09 6.79 11.01
C ASN A 138 4.85 6.61 12.34
N ALA A 139 6.17 6.79 12.36
CA ALA A 139 6.97 6.70 13.59
C ALA A 139 6.63 7.82 14.58
N HIS A 140 6.53 9.04 14.09
CA HIS A 140 6.14 10.20 14.89
C HIS A 140 4.69 10.08 15.40
N SER A 141 3.75 9.62 14.57
CA SER A 141 2.35 9.40 14.97
C SER A 141 2.22 8.28 16.01
N LEU A 142 2.97 7.19 15.88
CA LEU A 142 3.01 6.13 16.88
C LEU A 142 3.52 6.64 18.23
N LEU A 143 4.62 7.39 18.23
CA LEU A 143 5.16 7.99 19.45
C LEU A 143 4.15 8.99 20.05
N ALA A 144 3.51 9.82 19.23
CA ALA A 144 2.49 10.76 19.70
C ALA A 144 1.29 10.03 20.33
N ALA A 145 0.80 8.96 19.72
CA ALA A 145 -0.27 8.13 20.27
C ALA A 145 0.13 7.55 21.65
N PHE A 146 1.35 7.01 21.76
CA PHE A 146 1.90 6.56 23.04
C PHE A 146 1.93 7.69 24.08
N LEU A 147 2.48 8.86 23.75
CA LEU A 147 2.57 9.98 24.67
C LEU A 147 1.18 10.45 25.14
N LEU A 148 0.19 10.48 24.24
CA LEU A 148 -1.17 10.87 24.58
C LEU A 148 -1.86 9.85 25.49
N VAL A 149 -1.63 8.55 25.29
CA VAL A 149 -2.13 7.49 26.18
C VAL A 149 -1.46 7.56 27.55
N SER A 150 -0.13 7.71 27.59
CA SER A 150 0.63 7.88 28.85
C SER A 150 0.24 9.14 29.62
N GLN A 151 -0.21 10.19 28.93
CA GLN A 151 -0.78 11.40 29.52
C GLN A 151 -2.28 11.27 29.85
N GLN A 152 -2.88 10.09 29.68
CA GLN A 152 -4.31 9.83 29.88
C GLN A 152 -5.25 10.70 29.03
N LYS A 153 -4.76 11.24 27.91
CA LYS A 153 -5.56 12.00 26.93
C LYS A 153 -6.24 11.11 25.90
N LEU A 154 -5.78 9.86 25.77
CA LEU A 154 -6.37 8.82 24.93
C LEU A 154 -6.51 7.52 25.74
N PRO A 155 -7.49 6.66 25.41
CA PRO A 155 -7.63 5.36 26.05
C PRO A 155 -6.52 4.38 25.62
N ASP A 156 -6.20 3.39 26.47
CA ASP A 156 -5.21 2.34 26.18
C ASP A 156 -5.48 1.61 24.85
N SER A 157 -6.75 1.50 24.45
CA SER A 157 -7.16 0.90 23.19
C SER A 157 -6.59 1.62 21.96
N ALA A 158 -6.19 2.88 22.08
CA ALA A 158 -5.50 3.63 21.02
C ALA A 158 -4.12 3.04 20.68
N LEU A 159 -3.52 2.22 21.56
CA LEU A 159 -2.29 1.47 21.28
C LEU A 159 -2.54 0.14 20.56
N SER A 160 -3.76 -0.12 20.10
CA SER A 160 -4.09 -1.27 19.25
C SER A 160 -3.66 -1.01 17.79
N ILE A 161 -2.34 -0.91 17.56
CA ILE A 161 -1.75 -0.46 16.29
C ILE A 161 -2.22 -1.26 15.08
N SER A 162 -2.56 -2.54 15.26
CA SER A 162 -3.14 -3.35 14.18
C SER A 162 -4.41 -2.78 13.54
N ASN A 163 -5.12 -1.88 14.23
CA ASN A 163 -6.33 -1.22 13.74
C ASN A 163 -6.04 -0.01 12.84
N TYR A 164 -4.76 0.42 12.74
CA TYR A 164 -4.36 1.62 11.99
C TYR A 164 -3.99 1.31 10.54
N SER A 165 -4.03 0.03 10.14
CA SER A 165 -3.76 -0.40 8.76
C SER A 165 -5.03 -0.40 7.90
N SER A 166 -4.86 -0.33 6.58
CA SER A 166 -5.96 -0.44 5.61
C SER A 166 -6.45 -1.88 5.37
N GLN A 167 -5.82 -2.89 6.00
CA GLN A 167 -6.15 -4.30 5.79
C GLN A 167 -7.62 -4.66 6.09
N PRO A 168 -8.28 -4.10 7.12
CA PRO A 168 -9.71 -4.31 7.34
C PRO A 168 -10.58 -3.77 6.19
N CYS A 169 -10.20 -2.65 5.59
CA CYS A 169 -10.88 -2.08 4.42
C CYS A 169 -10.71 -3.00 3.20
N GLU A 170 -9.50 -3.47 2.91
CA GLU A 170 -9.25 -4.43 1.83
C GLU A 170 -9.99 -5.76 2.04
N ALA A 171 -10.06 -6.24 3.29
CA ALA A 171 -10.88 -7.40 3.64
C ALA A 171 -12.36 -7.17 3.31
N THR A 172 -12.89 -5.98 3.60
CA THR A 172 -14.27 -5.60 3.28
C THR A 172 -14.51 -5.56 1.77
N PHE A 173 -13.60 -4.95 0.99
CA PHE A 173 -13.69 -4.97 -0.47
C PHE A 173 -13.64 -6.39 -1.05
N ARG A 174 -12.76 -7.25 -0.53
CA ARG A 174 -12.69 -8.65 -0.95
C ARG A 174 -13.96 -9.43 -0.61
N LEU A 175 -14.53 -9.21 0.57
CA LEU A 175 -15.78 -9.85 1.00
C LEU A 175 -16.95 -9.40 0.13
N THR A 176 -17.09 -8.11 -0.14
CA THR A 176 -18.14 -7.58 -1.03
C THR A 176 -18.00 -8.09 -2.47
N ARG A 177 -16.76 -8.27 -2.98
CA ARG A 177 -16.51 -8.97 -4.26
C ARG A 177 -16.91 -10.45 -4.24
N SER A 178 -16.77 -11.12 -3.10
CA SER A 178 -17.17 -12.53 -2.96
C SER A 178 -18.68 -12.73 -2.81
N ILE A 179 -19.41 -11.73 -2.31
CA ILE A 179 -20.87 -11.73 -2.22
C ILE A 179 -21.42 -11.50 -3.63
N SER A 180 -21.63 -12.60 -4.34
CA SER A 180 -22.22 -12.64 -5.67
C SER A 180 -23.31 -13.71 -5.71
N GLY A 181 -24.32 -13.52 -6.56
CA GLY A 181 -25.45 -14.46 -6.66
C GLY A 181 -25.01 -15.81 -7.24
N VAL A 182 -25.84 -16.85 -7.05
CA VAL A 182 -25.56 -18.24 -7.48
C VAL A 182 -25.21 -18.34 -8.98
N PHE A 183 -25.64 -17.38 -9.80
CA PHE A 183 -25.40 -17.33 -11.25
C PHE A 183 -24.63 -16.08 -11.71
N SER A 184 -23.96 -15.37 -10.79
CA SER A 184 -23.24 -14.13 -11.11
C SER A 184 -21.82 -14.21 -10.57
N SER A 185 -20.82 -14.06 -11.44
CA SER A 185 -19.41 -13.90 -11.05
C SER A 185 -18.96 -12.44 -11.10
N VAL A 186 -19.92 -11.51 -10.99
CA VAL A 186 -19.69 -10.07 -11.17
C VAL A 186 -18.92 -9.51 -9.97
N VAL A 187 -17.60 -9.39 -10.18
CA VAL A 187 -16.64 -8.84 -9.20
C VAL A 187 -16.52 -7.32 -9.27
N ASN A 188 -16.89 -6.71 -10.39
CA ASN A 188 -16.93 -5.27 -10.58
C ASN A 188 -18.37 -4.81 -10.39
N PHE A 189 -18.59 -3.80 -9.56
CA PHE A 189 -19.94 -3.35 -9.24
C PHE A 189 -19.96 -1.84 -9.06
N THR A 190 -21.13 -1.23 -9.29
CA THR A 190 -21.36 0.19 -9.06
C THR A 190 -21.31 0.52 -7.57
N THR A 191 -21.22 1.80 -7.21
CA THR A 191 -21.26 2.23 -5.81
C THR A 191 -22.56 1.81 -5.11
N ASP A 192 -23.71 1.91 -5.79
CA ASP A 192 -24.99 1.46 -5.24
C ASP A 192 -24.96 -0.06 -4.93
N GLN A 193 -24.45 -0.85 -5.87
CA GLN A 193 -24.28 -2.29 -5.68
C GLN A 193 -23.29 -2.61 -4.55
N PHE A 194 -22.21 -1.83 -4.39
CA PHE A 194 -21.31 -1.94 -3.24
C PHE A 194 -22.06 -1.69 -1.93
N LEU A 195 -22.83 -0.60 -1.83
CA LEU A 195 -23.57 -0.26 -0.61
C LEU A 195 -24.60 -1.33 -0.24
N LYS A 196 -25.32 -1.87 -1.23
CA LYS A 196 -26.24 -3.01 -1.04
C LYS A 196 -25.50 -4.26 -0.52
N ARG A 197 -24.31 -4.57 -1.07
CA ARG A 197 -23.49 -5.71 -0.62
C ARG A 197 -22.87 -5.47 0.76
N ALA A 198 -22.45 -4.25 1.06
CA ALA A 198 -21.91 -3.85 2.36
C ALA A 198 -22.98 -3.94 3.45
N GLY A 199 -24.22 -3.52 3.17
CA GLY A 199 -25.36 -3.71 4.08
C GLY A 199 -25.61 -5.19 4.40
N LYS A 200 -25.59 -6.07 3.39
CA LYS A 200 -25.67 -7.52 3.60
C LYS A 200 -24.51 -8.06 4.45
N LEU A 201 -23.29 -7.59 4.20
CA LEU A 201 -22.10 -7.98 4.96
C LEU A 201 -22.20 -7.55 6.44
N SER A 202 -22.74 -6.36 6.71
CA SER A 202 -22.99 -5.87 8.07
C SER A 202 -23.94 -6.80 8.82
N VAL A 203 -25.07 -7.16 8.21
CA VAL A 203 -26.06 -8.08 8.81
C VAL A 203 -25.43 -9.45 9.08
N LEU A 204 -24.65 -10.00 8.14
CA LEU A 204 -23.95 -11.27 8.33
C LEU A 204 -22.96 -11.20 9.50
N THR A 205 -22.19 -10.11 9.60
CA THR A 205 -21.22 -9.89 10.67
C THR A 205 -21.92 -9.79 12.04
N ASP A 206 -23.06 -9.09 12.10
CA ASP A 206 -23.86 -8.98 13.33
C ASP A 206 -24.42 -10.34 13.78
N ILE A 207 -24.88 -11.17 12.83
CA ILE A 207 -25.37 -12.51 13.13
C ILE A 207 -24.22 -13.40 13.62
N GLU A 208 -23.06 -13.37 12.96
CA GLU A 208 -21.87 -14.10 13.39
C GLU A 208 -21.46 -13.70 14.81
N ASN A 209 -21.35 -12.39 15.09
CA ASN A 209 -20.99 -11.89 16.40
C ASN A 209 -21.99 -12.31 17.49
N LYS A 210 -23.29 -12.14 17.26
CA LYS A 210 -24.33 -12.56 18.23
C LYS A 210 -24.32 -14.07 18.46
N SER A 211 -24.02 -14.87 17.43
CA SER A 211 -23.89 -16.32 17.56
C SER A 211 -22.66 -16.71 18.37
N GLU A 212 -21.54 -16.01 18.23
CA GLU A 212 -20.32 -16.28 18.99
C GLU A 212 -20.41 -15.81 20.44
N SER A 213 -21.15 -14.72 20.71
CA SER A 213 -21.44 -14.22 22.06
C SER A 213 -22.53 -14.99 22.81
N GLY A 214 -23.18 -15.98 22.19
CA GLY A 214 -24.27 -16.75 22.81
C GLY A 214 -25.54 -15.94 23.08
N LEU A 215 -25.71 -14.80 22.40
CA LEU A 215 -26.85 -13.88 22.55
C LEU A 215 -28.03 -14.24 21.63
N LEU A 216 -27.90 -15.26 20.79
CA LEU A 216 -28.97 -15.76 19.94
C LEU A 216 -29.66 -16.95 20.61
N GLU A 217 -31.00 -16.86 20.71
CA GLU A 217 -31.85 -17.96 21.17
C GLU A 217 -31.73 -19.21 20.27
N CYS A 218 -31.43 -19.01 18.98
CA CYS A 218 -31.12 -20.07 18.03
C CYS A 218 -29.72 -19.84 17.43
N PRO A 219 -28.69 -20.61 17.83
CA PRO A 219 -27.35 -20.43 17.31
C PRO A 219 -27.27 -20.86 15.84
N LEU A 220 -27.06 -19.90 14.94
CA LEU A 220 -26.82 -20.16 13.53
C LEU A 220 -25.40 -20.69 13.34
N GLN A 221 -25.27 -21.97 13.01
CA GLN A 221 -23.98 -22.56 12.65
C GLN A 221 -23.64 -22.25 11.18
N PHE A 222 -22.82 -21.23 10.96
CA PHE A 222 -22.24 -21.00 9.65
C PHE A 222 -21.27 -22.15 9.28
N PRO A 223 -21.26 -22.61 8.01
CA PRO A 223 -20.26 -23.56 7.53
C PRO A 223 -18.85 -22.99 7.70
N LYS A 224 -18.15 -23.38 8.78
CA LYS A 224 -16.77 -22.95 9.03
C LYS A 224 -15.85 -23.90 8.26
N HIS A 225 -15.15 -23.39 7.26
CA HIS A 225 -14.07 -24.13 6.60
C HIS A 225 -13.07 -24.63 7.66
N HIS A 226 -12.66 -25.90 7.60
CA HIS A 226 -11.85 -26.59 8.63
C HIS A 226 -10.59 -25.81 9.08
N LYS A 227 -10.00 -25.01 8.18
CA LYS A 227 -8.87 -24.11 8.48
C LYS A 227 -9.18 -22.99 9.49
N ARG A 228 -10.43 -22.51 9.61
CA ARG A 228 -10.82 -21.47 10.58
C ARG A 228 -11.04 -22.02 11.99
N ARG A 229 -11.34 -23.32 12.13
CA ARG A 229 -11.61 -23.98 13.42
C ARG A 229 -10.39 -24.01 14.36
N ARG A 230 -9.17 -24.06 13.80
CA ARG A 230 -7.90 -24.00 14.56
C ARG A 230 -7.52 -22.60 15.07
N LYS A 231 -7.97 -21.52 14.41
CA LYS A 231 -7.63 -20.14 14.82
C LYS A 231 -8.50 -19.62 15.97
N ALA A 232 -9.75 -20.07 16.07
CA ALA A 232 -10.68 -19.63 17.12
C ALA A 232 -10.30 -20.14 18.52
N SER A 233 -9.70 -21.33 18.62
CA SER A 233 -9.21 -21.87 19.91
C SER A 233 -7.99 -21.12 20.45
N ALA A 234 -7.20 -20.47 19.59
CA ALA A 234 -6.07 -19.65 20.01
C ALA A 234 -6.51 -18.26 20.52
N LYS A 235 -7.54 -17.66 19.91
CA LYS A 235 -8.06 -16.32 20.31
C LYS A 235 -8.77 -16.28 21.67
N LYS A 236 -9.30 -17.41 22.16
CA LYS A 236 -9.99 -17.43 23.48
C LYS A 236 -9.04 -17.24 24.67
N ASN A 237 -7.73 -17.43 24.50
CA ASN A 237 -6.76 -17.31 25.59
C ASN A 237 -6.20 -15.90 25.80
N SER A 238 -6.56 -14.91 24.97
CA SER A 238 -6.03 -13.54 25.06
C SER A 238 -6.99 -12.52 25.69
N ALA A 239 -8.17 -12.93 26.14
CA ALA A 239 -9.20 -12.05 26.71
C ALA A 239 -9.09 -11.87 28.24
N SER A 240 -7.91 -12.03 28.85
CA SER A 240 -7.69 -11.53 30.20
C SER A 240 -7.33 -10.05 30.08
N SER A 241 -8.22 -9.17 30.53
CA SER A 241 -7.94 -7.74 30.73
C SER A 241 -6.87 -7.56 31.82
N LYS A 242 -5.61 -7.85 31.49
CA LYS A 242 -4.50 -7.36 32.29
C LYS A 242 -4.38 -5.87 31.98
N ALA A 243 -4.33 -5.05 33.02
CA ALA A 243 -3.95 -3.66 32.90
C ALA A 243 -2.66 -3.59 32.08
N VAL A 244 -2.68 -2.84 30.98
CA VAL A 244 -1.51 -2.67 30.14
C VAL A 244 -0.53 -1.85 30.96
N ASN A 245 0.52 -2.49 31.47
CA ASN A 245 1.63 -1.76 32.08
C ASN A 245 2.33 -0.96 30.98
N LEU A 246 1.99 0.32 30.88
CA LEU A 246 2.60 1.25 29.95
C LEU A 246 4.10 1.39 30.30
N PRO A 247 5.00 1.34 29.31
CA PRO A 247 6.42 1.58 29.55
C PRO A 247 6.66 3.02 30.02
N SER A 248 7.71 3.22 30.81
CA SER A 248 8.12 4.55 31.26
C SER A 248 8.67 5.40 30.11
N TYR A 249 8.66 6.72 30.26
CA TYR A 249 9.29 7.63 29.30
C TYR A 249 10.78 7.31 29.09
N ASP A 250 11.52 7.01 30.16
CA ASP A 250 12.94 6.62 30.08
C ASP A 250 13.12 5.33 29.26
N THR A 251 12.20 4.36 29.38
CA THR A 251 12.25 3.13 28.58
C THR A 251 12.09 3.45 27.09
N ILE A 252 11.15 4.34 26.74
CA ILE A 252 10.92 4.76 25.36
C ILE A 252 12.10 5.56 24.82
N GLU A 253 12.65 6.50 25.59
CA GLU A 253 13.82 7.29 25.21
C GLU A 253 15.03 6.37 24.94
N ASN A 254 15.34 5.47 25.88
CA ASN A 254 16.40 4.48 25.70
C ASN A 254 16.17 3.57 24.48
N THR A 255 14.91 3.23 24.19
CA THR A 255 14.55 2.44 23.01
C THR A 255 14.83 3.18 21.71
N ILE A 256 14.51 4.48 21.65
CA ILE A 256 14.81 5.32 20.48
C ILE A 256 16.32 5.51 20.32
N HIS A 257 17.05 5.71 21.42
CA HIS A 257 18.52 5.79 21.41
C HIS A 257 19.15 4.48 20.91
N LYS A 258 18.66 3.34 21.39
CA LYS A 258 19.08 2.02 20.91
C LYS A 258 18.83 1.88 19.40
N ALA A 259 17.63 2.24 18.93
CA ALA A 259 17.29 2.19 17.51
C ALA A 259 18.22 3.05 16.64
N PHE A 260 18.65 4.21 17.14
CA PHE A 260 19.64 5.05 16.45
C PHE A 260 21.01 4.37 16.37
N ASN A 261 21.52 3.84 17.50
CA ASN A 261 22.82 3.18 17.53
C ASN A 261 22.84 1.97 16.61
N ASP A 262 21.82 1.11 16.70
CA ASP A 262 21.73 -0.10 15.87
C ASP A 262 21.64 0.26 14.37
N ALA A 263 20.90 1.31 14.00
CA ALA A 263 20.83 1.79 12.61
C ALA A 263 22.17 2.37 12.13
N TYR A 264 22.87 3.09 13.00
CA TYR A 264 24.19 3.64 12.70
C TYR A 264 25.22 2.53 12.50
N ASP A 265 25.22 1.51 13.37
CA ASP A 265 26.11 0.35 13.29
C ASP A 265 25.83 -0.46 12.02
N THR A 266 24.55 -0.72 11.72
CA THR A 266 24.11 -1.42 10.50
C THR A 266 24.64 -0.75 9.23
N LEU A 267 24.58 0.59 9.15
CA LEU A 267 25.06 1.34 7.98
C LEU A 267 26.59 1.56 8.00
N SER A 268 27.24 1.38 9.15
CA SER A 268 28.70 1.43 9.25
C SER A 268 29.35 0.23 8.55
N GLU A 269 28.66 -0.91 8.46
CA GLU A 269 29.11 -2.09 7.68
C GLU A 269 29.23 -1.81 6.17
N LEU A 270 28.58 -0.74 5.69
CA LEU A 270 28.60 -0.24 4.32
C LEU A 270 29.45 1.05 4.17
N GLU A 271 30.32 1.32 5.15
CA GLU A 271 31.30 2.42 5.17
C GLU A 271 30.68 3.83 5.14
N MET A 272 29.39 3.97 5.43
CA MET A 272 28.69 5.25 5.39
C MET A 272 29.10 6.18 6.55
N ASN A 273 29.56 5.60 7.66
CA ASN A 273 30.04 6.30 8.85
C ASN A 273 31.24 7.20 8.59
N ILE A 274 32.10 6.88 7.63
CA ILE A 274 33.32 7.65 7.32
C ILE A 274 32.94 9.08 6.91
N ALA A 275 32.08 9.22 5.89
CA ALA A 275 31.62 10.53 5.42
C ALA A 275 30.83 11.31 6.48
N LEU A 276 30.09 10.60 7.35
CA LEU A 276 29.32 11.22 8.43
C LEU A 276 30.22 11.76 9.54
N GLN A 277 31.26 11.02 9.93
CA GLN A 277 32.21 11.44 10.94
C GLN A 277 33.04 12.64 10.47
N GLU A 278 33.55 12.62 9.24
CA GLU A 278 34.31 13.73 8.65
C GLU A 278 33.52 15.04 8.66
N LYS A 279 32.21 14.97 8.43
CA LYS A 279 31.32 16.13 8.38
C LYS A 279 30.63 16.43 9.71
N LYS A 280 31.03 15.77 10.81
CA LYS A 280 30.45 15.91 12.16
C LYS A 280 28.93 15.73 12.17
N LYS A 281 28.44 14.65 11.54
CA LYS A 281 27.03 14.23 11.50
C LYS A 281 26.85 12.80 12.01
N ALA A 282 27.50 12.47 13.12
CA ALA A 282 27.51 11.11 13.67
C ALA A 282 26.59 10.94 14.90
N THR A 283 25.96 12.00 15.39
CA THR A 283 25.07 11.93 16.57
C THR A 283 23.59 12.08 16.19
N ILE A 284 22.71 11.53 17.02
CA ILE A 284 21.24 11.62 16.85
C ILE A 284 20.75 13.07 16.68
N SER A 285 21.31 14.01 17.43
CA SER A 285 20.96 15.44 17.37
C SER A 285 21.37 16.07 16.04
N GLN A 286 22.57 15.74 15.52
CA GLN A 286 23.06 16.23 14.24
C GLN A 286 22.27 15.65 13.06
N VAL A 287 21.98 14.34 13.10
CA VAL A 287 21.18 13.66 12.08
C VAL A 287 19.75 14.23 12.05
N SER A 288 19.14 14.42 13.22
CA SER A 288 17.77 14.93 13.33
C SER A 288 17.64 16.40 12.96
N SER A 289 18.58 17.25 13.37
CA SER A 289 18.60 18.67 12.98
C SER A 289 18.82 18.84 11.48
N PHE A 290 19.66 18.01 10.88
CA PHE A 290 19.84 18.01 9.43
C PHE A 290 18.56 17.59 8.70
N ALA A 291 17.96 16.45 9.08
CA ALA A 291 16.71 15.99 8.48
C ALA A 291 15.61 17.05 8.59
N ARG A 292 15.46 17.68 9.76
CA ARG A 292 14.53 18.80 9.96
C ARG A 292 14.78 19.95 8.99
N SER A 293 16.03 20.38 8.83
CA SER A 293 16.37 21.47 7.89
C SER A 293 16.01 21.13 6.44
N GLN A 294 16.08 19.85 6.04
CA GLN A 294 15.71 19.39 4.71
C GLN A 294 14.19 19.40 4.53
N PHE A 295 13.45 18.93 5.52
CA PHE A 295 11.98 18.98 5.49
C PHE A 295 11.45 20.41 5.46
N GLU A 296 12.05 21.32 6.23
CA GLU A 296 11.68 22.75 6.23
C GLU A 296 12.00 23.44 4.89
N LYS A 297 13.05 23.01 4.17
CA LYS A 297 13.31 23.51 2.81
C LYS A 297 12.25 23.02 1.82
N LYS A 298 11.91 21.72 1.88
CA LYS A 298 10.91 21.12 0.99
C LYS A 298 9.50 21.67 1.22
N SER A 299 9.13 21.97 2.47
CA SER A 299 7.81 22.54 2.78
C SER A 299 7.63 23.96 2.27
N LYS A 300 8.72 24.73 2.10
CA LYS A 300 8.69 26.09 1.55
C LYS A 300 8.60 26.15 0.02
N ILE A 301 8.85 25.03 -0.66
CA ILE A 301 8.88 24.92 -2.13
C ILE A 301 7.55 24.38 -2.68
N VAL A 302 6.50 24.24 -1.86
CA VAL A 302 5.15 23.85 -2.36
C VAL A 302 4.54 25.03 -3.13
N SER A 303 4.98 25.19 -4.38
CA SER A 303 4.28 25.96 -5.39
C SER A 303 3.11 25.11 -5.87
N TYR A 304 1.89 25.62 -5.68
CA TYR A 304 0.68 25.00 -6.24
C TYR A 304 0.56 25.21 -7.76
N ASP A 305 1.52 25.88 -8.40
CA ASP A 305 1.51 26.21 -9.83
C ASP A 305 2.23 25.18 -10.71
N GLU A 306 3.01 24.25 -10.12
CA GLU A 306 3.52 23.09 -10.86
C GLU A 306 2.47 21.98 -10.80
N TYR A 307 1.70 21.87 -11.88
CA TYR A 307 1.01 20.63 -12.20
C TYR A 307 2.07 19.53 -12.29
N GLU A 308 2.29 18.81 -11.19
CA GLU A 308 2.94 17.51 -11.23
C GLU A 308 2.12 16.67 -12.21
N THR A 309 2.66 16.57 -13.42
CA THR A 309 2.21 15.58 -14.38
C THR A 309 2.51 14.28 -13.69
N TYR A 310 1.51 13.65 -13.09
CA TYR A 310 1.58 12.25 -12.73
C TYR A 310 2.04 11.56 -14.01
N SER A 311 3.29 11.11 -14.01
CA SER A 311 3.80 10.23 -15.04
C SER A 311 2.92 9.00 -14.94
N SER A 312 1.91 8.95 -15.80
CA SER A 312 1.31 7.69 -16.20
C SER A 312 2.50 6.80 -16.53
N ASP A 313 2.62 5.69 -15.83
CA ASP A 313 3.54 4.62 -16.19
C ASP A 313 3.47 4.47 -17.72
N ASP A 314 4.64 4.50 -18.37
CA ASP A 314 4.80 4.21 -19.78
C ASP A 314 4.12 2.87 -20.09
N GLU A 315 2.89 2.90 -20.60
CA GLU A 315 2.35 1.79 -21.36
C GLU A 315 3.10 1.79 -22.69
N PRO A 316 3.84 0.73 -23.03
CA PRO A 316 4.33 0.59 -24.39
C PRO A 316 3.11 0.51 -25.32
N ASN A 317 3.02 1.46 -26.26
CA ASN A 317 2.11 1.41 -27.39
C ASN A 317 2.44 0.18 -28.24
N ASP A 318 1.87 -0.97 -27.89
CA ASP A 318 1.71 -2.07 -28.82
C ASP A 318 0.45 -1.79 -29.65
N ASP A 319 0.64 -1.06 -30.73
CA ASP A 319 -0.32 -0.98 -31.85
C ASP A 319 -0.38 -2.38 -32.49
N PRO A 320 -1.51 -3.09 -32.49
CA PRO A 320 -1.65 -4.24 -33.35
C PRO A 320 -2.04 -3.72 -34.74
N ASP A 321 -1.17 -3.94 -35.71
CA ASP A 321 -1.45 -3.83 -37.14
C ASP A 321 -2.87 -4.34 -37.43
N VAL A 322 -3.75 -3.41 -37.82
CA VAL A 322 -5.08 -3.72 -38.33
C VAL A 322 -4.88 -4.33 -39.71
N ASP A 323 -4.87 -5.66 -39.78
CA ASP A 323 -5.01 -6.36 -41.05
C ASP A 323 -6.43 -6.15 -41.56
N ALA A 324 -6.53 -5.17 -42.45
CA ALA A 324 -7.73 -4.80 -43.17
C ALA A 324 -8.04 -5.85 -44.25
N ASN A 325 -8.47 -7.04 -43.84
CA ASN A 325 -9.14 -8.01 -44.71
C ASN A 325 -9.81 -9.09 -43.87
N LEU A 326 -11.07 -8.88 -43.49
CA LEU A 326 -12.09 -9.93 -43.27
C LEU A 326 -13.46 -9.26 -43.07
N LEU A 327 -13.86 -8.45 -44.06
CA LEU A 327 -15.27 -8.27 -44.36
C LEU A 327 -15.65 -9.44 -45.27
N LEU A 328 -16.64 -10.24 -44.85
CA LEU A 328 -17.73 -10.77 -45.69
C LEU A 328 -18.51 -11.84 -44.90
N LYS A 329 -19.81 -11.54 -44.69
CA LYS A 329 -20.98 -12.45 -44.64
C LYS A 329 -20.99 -13.48 -43.49
N ASP A 330 -22.08 -13.67 -42.74
CA ASP A 330 -23.45 -13.90 -43.19
C ASP A 330 -24.49 -13.23 -42.28
N GLU A 331 -25.55 -12.79 -42.95
CA GLU A 331 -26.86 -12.45 -42.41
C GLU A 331 -27.60 -13.74 -42.06
N GLU A 332 -28.17 -13.86 -40.86
CA GLU A 332 -29.45 -14.56 -40.69
C GLU A 332 -30.28 -13.84 -39.62
N GLU A 333 -31.46 -13.43 -40.08
CA GLU A 333 -32.54 -12.79 -39.36
C GLU A 333 -33.13 -13.71 -38.29
N ASN A 334 -33.43 -13.15 -37.12
CA ASN A 334 -34.68 -13.54 -36.45
C ASN A 334 -35.21 -12.38 -35.62
N SER A 335 -36.34 -11.89 -36.11
CA SER A 335 -37.19 -10.84 -35.57
C SER A 335 -37.88 -11.24 -34.28
N SER A 336 -37.90 -10.34 -33.30
CA SER A 336 -39.14 -9.96 -32.64
C SER A 336 -38.99 -8.56 -32.05
N GLU A 337 -39.83 -7.69 -32.58
CA GLU A 337 -40.04 -6.29 -32.25
C GLU A 337 -40.46 -6.14 -30.78
N ASP A 338 -39.84 -5.19 -30.08
CA ASP A 338 -40.58 -4.28 -29.21
C ASP A 338 -39.86 -2.92 -29.27
N GLU A 339 -40.56 -1.98 -29.91
CA GLU A 339 -40.18 -0.58 -30.04
C GLU A 339 -40.18 0.09 -28.67
N ASP A 340 -39.03 0.56 -28.22
CA ASP A 340 -38.96 1.83 -27.48
C ASP A 340 -37.89 2.70 -28.15
N ASN A 341 -38.40 3.56 -29.03
CA ASN A 341 -37.68 4.68 -29.63
C ASN A 341 -37.17 5.64 -28.54
N LEU A 342 -35.94 5.40 -28.07
CA LEU A 342 -35.12 6.44 -27.46
C LEU A 342 -33.86 6.59 -28.30
N SER A 343 -33.91 7.67 -29.08
CA SER A 343 -32.89 8.15 -29.99
C SER A 343 -31.47 7.96 -29.46
N SER A 344 -30.68 7.34 -30.32
CA SER A 344 -29.22 7.27 -30.30
C SER A 344 -28.59 8.61 -29.94
N ILE A 345 -28.20 8.77 -28.66
CA ILE A 345 -27.08 9.66 -28.33
C ILE A 345 -25.83 8.79 -28.46
N SER A 346 -25.33 8.74 -29.68
CA SER A 346 -24.03 8.18 -30.01
C SER A 346 -22.97 8.87 -29.16
N ALA A 347 -22.35 8.13 -28.25
CA ALA A 347 -21.19 8.58 -27.48
C ALA A 347 -19.95 8.62 -28.40
N SER A 348 -19.94 9.59 -29.32
CA SER A 348 -18.72 10.01 -30.01
C SER A 348 -17.84 10.77 -29.00
N GLY A 349 -16.61 10.29 -28.80
CA GLY A 349 -15.62 10.98 -27.95
C GLY A 349 -15.14 10.15 -26.75
N ARG A 350 -14.83 8.87 -26.94
CA ARG A 350 -13.98 8.12 -26.01
C ARG A 350 -12.52 8.55 -26.22
N SER A 351 -12.03 9.46 -25.40
CA SER A 351 -10.56 9.56 -25.19
C SER A 351 -10.13 10.12 -23.84
N GLN A 352 -10.97 10.82 -23.06
CA GLN A 352 -10.51 11.32 -21.76
C GLN A 352 -11.65 11.37 -20.73
N PHE A 353 -11.73 10.37 -19.85
CA PHE A 353 -12.46 10.56 -18.60
C PHE A 353 -11.61 10.09 -17.42
N HIS A 354 -10.98 11.07 -16.76
CA HIS A 354 -10.19 10.90 -15.53
C HIS A 354 -11.07 11.22 -14.31
N GLY A 355 -11.66 10.19 -13.71
CA GLY A 355 -12.27 10.24 -12.38
C GLY A 355 -13.49 11.15 -12.19
N MET A 356 -14.04 11.15 -10.98
CA MET A 356 -15.19 11.98 -10.58
C MET A 356 -14.74 13.44 -10.42
N ARG A 357 -15.05 14.29 -11.40
CA ARG A 357 -14.78 15.73 -11.34
C ARG A 357 -16.00 16.48 -10.82
N VAL A 358 -15.82 17.17 -9.69
CA VAL A 358 -16.79 18.07 -9.10
C VAL A 358 -16.20 19.47 -9.14
N THR A 359 -16.90 20.45 -9.69
CA THR A 359 -16.38 21.82 -9.86
C THR A 359 -17.12 22.82 -8.99
N ASP A 360 -16.43 23.89 -8.59
CA ASP A 360 -17.01 24.99 -7.80
C ASP A 360 -17.87 25.93 -8.65
N THR A 361 -17.56 26.04 -9.93
CA THR A 361 -18.25 26.90 -10.89
C THR A 361 -18.45 26.16 -12.20
N VAL A 362 -19.50 26.54 -12.92
CA VAL A 362 -19.81 26.05 -14.27
C VAL A 362 -20.15 27.26 -15.13
N SER A 363 -19.63 27.28 -16.36
CA SER A 363 -19.99 28.31 -17.34
C SER A 363 -21.50 28.32 -17.55
N PRO A 364 -22.18 29.49 -17.63
CA PRO A 364 -23.62 29.58 -17.87
C PRO A 364 -24.10 28.78 -19.09
N SER A 365 -23.24 28.68 -20.12
CA SER A 365 -23.47 27.91 -21.35
C SER A 365 -23.57 26.39 -21.16
N LEU A 366 -23.05 25.86 -20.05
CA LEU A 366 -23.02 24.42 -19.75
C LEU A 366 -23.94 24.05 -18.58
N SER A 367 -24.65 25.02 -18.00
CA SER A 367 -25.50 24.84 -16.81
C SER A 367 -26.54 23.71 -16.96
N SER A 368 -27.07 23.49 -18.17
CA SER A 368 -28.04 22.43 -18.47
C SER A 368 -27.46 21.02 -18.36
N SER A 369 -26.13 20.87 -18.39
CA SER A 369 -25.41 19.59 -18.37
C SER A 369 -24.88 19.22 -16.98
N TYR A 370 -25.14 20.03 -15.95
CA TYR A 370 -24.68 19.81 -14.58
C TYR A 370 -25.84 19.81 -13.57
N PHE A 371 -25.68 19.07 -12.47
CA PHE A 371 -26.49 19.18 -11.26
C PHE A 371 -25.72 20.00 -10.21
N CYS A 372 -26.44 20.84 -9.46
CA CYS A 372 -25.92 21.46 -8.25
C CYS A 372 -26.15 20.50 -7.09
N VAL A 373 -25.10 20.20 -6.33
CA VAL A 373 -25.09 19.29 -5.18
C VAL A 373 -24.48 20.03 -4.01
N GLU A 374 -25.02 19.84 -2.81
CA GLU A 374 -24.45 20.40 -1.59
C GLU A 374 -23.59 19.34 -0.91
N ILE A 375 -22.30 19.63 -0.75
CA ILE A 375 -21.32 18.76 -0.09
C ILE A 375 -20.65 19.60 1.00
N ASP A 376 -20.76 19.15 2.26
CA ASP A 376 -20.20 19.85 3.44
C ASP A 376 -20.62 21.32 3.54
N GLY A 377 -21.88 21.63 3.22
CA GLY A 377 -22.43 23.00 3.25
C GLY A 377 -21.95 23.89 2.09
N LYS A 378 -21.22 23.34 1.12
CA LYS A 378 -20.74 24.05 -0.08
C LYS A 378 -21.48 23.56 -1.32
N LYS A 379 -21.93 24.51 -2.14
CA LYS A 379 -22.52 24.22 -3.45
C LYS A 379 -21.43 23.82 -4.42
N LYS A 380 -21.62 22.67 -5.04
CA LYS A 380 -20.71 22.05 -6.00
C LYS A 380 -21.50 21.60 -7.22
N TYR A 381 -20.85 21.51 -8.37
CA TYR A 381 -21.50 21.11 -9.61
C TYR A 381 -20.92 19.80 -10.14
N MET A 382 -21.81 18.86 -10.47
CA MET A 382 -21.47 17.54 -11.00
C MET A 382 -22.13 17.37 -12.38
N HIS A 383 -21.37 16.89 -13.36
CA HIS A 383 -21.91 16.66 -14.70
C HIS A 383 -22.99 15.56 -14.67
N LYS A 384 -24.11 15.77 -15.38
CA LYS A 384 -25.27 14.85 -15.37
C LYS A 384 -24.90 13.45 -15.84
N GLN A 385 -24.00 13.33 -16.82
CA GLN A 385 -23.51 12.04 -17.29
C GLN A 385 -22.76 11.25 -16.21
N THR A 386 -22.00 11.94 -15.34
CA THR A 386 -21.32 11.32 -14.19
C THR A 386 -22.35 10.79 -13.19
N ALA A 387 -23.41 11.55 -12.94
CA ALA A 387 -24.52 11.13 -12.09
C ALA A 387 -25.28 9.94 -12.68
N CYS A 388 -25.57 9.96 -13.99
CA CYS A 388 -26.19 8.84 -14.68
C CYS A 388 -25.32 7.58 -14.60
N TRP A 389 -24.00 7.71 -14.82
CA TRP A 389 -23.08 6.57 -14.70
C TRP A 389 -23.03 5.96 -13.29
N LEU A 390 -23.13 6.79 -12.25
CA LEU A 390 -23.23 6.31 -10.85
C LEU A 390 -24.54 5.56 -10.56
N LEU A 391 -25.62 5.87 -11.29
CA LEU A 391 -26.99 5.45 -10.98
C LEU A 391 -27.56 4.41 -11.95
N THR A 392 -26.97 4.21 -13.12
CA THR A 392 -27.44 3.20 -14.08
C THR A 392 -26.87 1.82 -13.75
N ASP A 393 -27.76 0.85 -13.52
CA ASP A 393 -27.44 -0.56 -13.22
C ASP A 393 -26.93 -1.34 -14.46
N ASP A 394 -27.13 -0.84 -15.68
CA ASP A 394 -27.09 -1.65 -16.91
C ASP A 394 -25.87 -1.47 -17.83
N LYS A 395 -24.66 -1.41 -17.28
CA LYS A 395 -23.48 -1.83 -18.06
C LYS A 395 -22.60 -2.73 -17.23
N ALA A 396 -22.77 -4.04 -17.44
CA ALA A 396 -21.78 -5.05 -17.08
C ALA A 396 -20.46 -4.74 -17.80
N VAL A 397 -19.62 -3.90 -17.18
CA VAL A 397 -18.24 -3.69 -17.64
C VAL A 397 -17.40 -4.83 -17.09
N LEU A 398 -17.34 -5.93 -17.87
CA LEU A 398 -16.21 -6.83 -17.81
C LEU A 398 -14.95 -6.01 -18.05
N SER A 399 -13.97 -6.03 -17.14
CA SER A 399 -12.69 -5.40 -17.47
C SER A 399 -12.08 -6.18 -18.63
N SER A 400 -11.68 -5.46 -19.67
CA SER A 400 -10.92 -5.98 -20.82
C SER A 400 -9.73 -6.85 -20.39
N ASP A 401 -9.17 -6.51 -19.24
CA ASP A 401 -8.01 -7.14 -18.63
C ASP A 401 -8.26 -8.56 -18.09
N ARG A 402 -9.50 -8.89 -17.71
CA ARG A 402 -9.87 -10.25 -17.28
C ARG A 402 -10.18 -11.18 -18.46
N LEU A 403 -10.77 -10.63 -19.53
CA LEU A 403 -11.07 -11.39 -20.74
C LEU A 403 -9.79 -11.87 -21.42
N LYS A 404 -8.75 -11.01 -21.46
CA LYS A 404 -7.41 -11.37 -21.95
C LYS A 404 -6.76 -12.50 -21.14
N ARG A 405 -6.86 -12.47 -19.80
CA ARG A 405 -6.31 -13.54 -18.94
C ARG A 405 -7.03 -14.90 -19.11
N VAL A 406 -8.34 -14.89 -19.35
CA VAL A 406 -9.12 -16.12 -19.60
C VAL A 406 -8.83 -16.68 -21.01
N GLN A 407 -8.58 -15.81 -22.00
CA GLN A 407 -8.21 -16.25 -23.34
C GLN A 407 -6.78 -16.80 -23.42
N GLN A 408 -5.85 -16.27 -22.61
CA GLN A 408 -4.47 -16.78 -22.51
C GLN A 408 -4.35 -18.12 -21.77
N SER A 409 -5.36 -18.51 -20.99
CA SER A 409 -5.39 -19.81 -20.29
C SER A 409 -6.05 -20.92 -21.11
N ASN A 410 -6.62 -20.60 -22.28
CA ASN A 410 -7.26 -21.54 -23.20
C ASN A 410 -6.58 -21.58 -24.58
N ARG A 411 -5.27 -21.30 -24.65
CA ARG A 411 -4.44 -21.61 -25.81
C ARG A 411 -3.25 -22.46 -25.42
#